data_AF-A0A2M7TPK4-F1
#
_entry.id   AF-A0A2M7TPK4-F1
#
_cell.length_a   1.000
_cell.length_b   1.000
_cell.length_c   1.000
_cell.angle_alpha   90.00
_cell.angle_beta   90.00
_cell.angle_gamma   90.00
#
_symmetry.space_group_name_H-M   'P 1'
#
loop_
_entity.id
_entity.type
_entity.pdbx_description
1 polymer ?
#
loop_
_entity_poly.entity_id
_entity_poly.type
_entity_poly.pdbx_seq_one_letter_code
_entity_poly.pdbx_strand_id
1 'polypeptide(L)'
;MVQGKMLPNTPMLVNAGVNEKGCAAACFHLRPQDNIESILDVRAKAIMILKFGGGVGFDLSAIRPEGFPIASTHKFSCGPIRVMVDYNCAGNLITQAGIRKAALLASLRIDHPDIVKFIKAKRNLKELQNFNISVSFTDSFMKKLQGSSKKPHVVYWSGDQYNILPNGEPILRRDRGPKGVLSVGDVWKLYCESNSLNGDPGALFLDTVNKNNPLISSLNDTNNPFYLHGCNPCGELSLEHLGICLLASVDLAKFVQDGSF
;
A
#
# COMPACT_ATOMS: atom_id res chain seq x y z
N MET A 1 -5.40 31.30 8.14
CA MET A 1 -4.93 31.67 6.79
C MET A 1 -4.35 33.08 6.72
N VAL A 2 -5.13 34.17 6.84
CA VAL A 2 -4.60 35.55 6.70
C VAL A 2 -3.44 35.87 7.65
N GLN A 3 -3.52 35.42 8.91
CA GLN A 3 -2.43 35.58 9.89
C GLN A 3 -1.25 34.60 9.72
N GLY A 4 -1.26 33.75 8.69
CA GLY A 4 -0.23 32.72 8.46
C GLY A 4 -0.26 31.52 9.42
N LYS A 5 -1.12 31.51 10.45
CA LYS A 5 -1.17 30.45 11.48
C LYS A 5 -1.54 29.05 10.97
N MET A 6 -2.24 28.97 9.84
CA MET A 6 -2.75 27.71 9.28
C MET A 6 -2.86 27.86 7.76
N LEU A 7 -2.44 26.80 7.07
CA LEU A 7 -2.44 26.69 5.61
C LEU A 7 -3.15 25.38 5.19
N PRO A 8 -4.28 25.45 4.48
CA PRO A 8 -4.88 24.28 3.85
C PRO A 8 -3.94 23.64 2.83
N ASN A 9 -4.19 22.39 2.47
CA ASN A 9 -3.46 21.74 1.39
C ASN A 9 -3.63 22.47 0.04
N THR A 10 -2.68 22.25 -0.86
CA THR A 10 -2.69 22.86 -2.19
C THR A 10 -4.01 22.64 -2.95
N PRO A 11 -4.61 21.43 -2.97
CA PRO A 11 -5.87 21.22 -3.67
C PRO A 11 -7.02 22.08 -3.12
N MET A 12 -7.14 22.22 -1.80
CA MET A 12 -8.15 23.12 -1.21
C MET A 12 -7.88 24.58 -1.58
N LEU A 13 -6.62 25.03 -1.52
CA LEU A 13 -6.26 26.42 -1.86
C LEU A 13 -6.59 26.79 -3.32
N VAL A 14 -6.37 25.86 -4.25
CA VAL A 14 -6.56 26.11 -5.68
C VAL A 14 -8.02 25.92 -6.11
N ASN A 15 -8.76 25.01 -5.46
CA ASN A 15 -10.09 24.60 -5.91
C ASN A 15 -11.25 25.13 -5.05
N ALA A 16 -11.00 25.75 -3.89
CA ALA A 16 -12.07 26.33 -3.09
C ALA A 16 -12.62 27.61 -3.75
N GLY A 17 -13.92 27.63 -4.05
CA GLY A 17 -14.61 28.81 -4.59
C GLY A 17 -14.42 29.06 -6.09
N VAL A 18 -13.76 28.15 -6.81
CA VAL A 18 -13.72 28.18 -8.29
C VAL A 18 -14.98 27.53 -8.86
N ASN A 19 -15.49 28.06 -9.98
CA ASN A 19 -16.69 27.52 -10.65
C ASN A 19 -16.42 26.25 -11.46
N GLU A 20 -15.15 25.90 -11.69
CA GLU A 20 -14.75 24.68 -12.39
C GLU A 20 -14.76 23.46 -11.46
N LYS A 21 -14.87 22.26 -12.04
CA LYS A 21 -14.85 21.00 -11.27
C LYS A 21 -13.43 20.67 -10.81
N GLY A 22 -13.07 21.12 -9.61
CA GLY A 22 -11.84 20.73 -8.89
C GLY A 22 -12.09 19.72 -7.76
N CYS A 23 -11.01 19.21 -7.14
CA CYS A 23 -11.08 18.34 -5.96
C CYS A 23 -10.29 18.97 -4.80
N ALA A 24 -10.91 19.11 -3.62
CA ALA A 24 -10.24 19.62 -2.43
C ALA A 24 -9.40 18.56 -1.70
N ALA A 25 -9.69 17.28 -1.93
CA ALA A 25 -8.91 16.17 -1.36
C ALA A 25 -7.63 15.94 -2.16
N ALA A 26 -6.54 15.68 -1.45
CA ALA A 26 -5.22 15.49 -2.06
C ALA A 26 -4.96 14.03 -2.44
N CYS A 27 -5.38 13.10 -1.60
CA CYS A 27 -5.10 11.68 -1.80
C CYS A 27 -6.28 10.82 -1.37
N PHE A 28 -6.28 9.59 -1.88
CA PHE A 28 -7.31 8.59 -1.69
C PHE A 28 -6.69 7.23 -1.44
N HIS A 29 -7.43 6.33 -0.83
CA HIS A 29 -7.01 4.93 -0.69
C HIS A 29 -8.05 3.98 -1.29
N LEU A 30 -7.59 3.05 -2.12
CA LEU A 30 -8.43 2.06 -2.80
C LEU A 30 -7.94 0.64 -2.52
N ARG A 31 -8.85 -0.33 -2.53
CA ARG A 31 -8.56 -1.73 -2.21
C ARG A 31 -9.40 -2.61 -3.12
N PRO A 32 -8.83 -3.17 -4.19
CA PRO A 32 -9.55 -4.10 -5.04
C PRO A 32 -9.80 -5.41 -4.30
N GLN A 33 -10.95 -6.03 -4.57
CA GLN A 33 -11.27 -7.40 -4.16
C GLN A 33 -10.70 -8.39 -5.19
N ASP A 34 -10.62 -9.68 -4.82
CA ASP A 34 -10.05 -10.75 -5.65
C ASP A 34 -10.96 -11.20 -6.82
N ASN A 35 -11.40 -10.25 -7.65
CA ASN A 35 -12.16 -10.50 -8.88
C ASN A 35 -11.91 -9.39 -9.90
N ILE A 36 -12.10 -9.71 -11.18
CA ILE A 36 -11.73 -8.79 -12.26
C ILE A 36 -12.63 -7.55 -12.29
N GLU A 37 -13.90 -7.69 -11.92
CA GLU A 37 -14.86 -6.60 -11.84
C GLU A 37 -14.38 -5.52 -10.85
N SER A 38 -13.96 -5.94 -9.65
CA SER A 38 -13.43 -5.03 -8.62
C SER A 38 -12.08 -4.43 -9.01
N ILE A 39 -11.19 -5.21 -9.63
CA ILE A 39 -9.90 -4.71 -10.12
C ILE A 39 -10.12 -3.60 -11.17
N LEU A 40 -11.05 -3.79 -12.10
CA LEU A 40 -11.37 -2.81 -13.14
C LEU A 40 -12.14 -1.60 -12.61
N ASP A 41 -13.05 -1.80 -11.65
CA ASP A 41 -13.74 -0.69 -10.97
C ASP A 41 -12.77 0.20 -10.20
N VAL A 42 -11.86 -0.40 -9.41
CA VAL A 42 -10.81 0.36 -8.70
C VAL A 42 -9.89 1.09 -9.67
N ARG A 43 -9.54 0.48 -10.80
CA ARG A 43 -8.78 1.14 -11.88
C ARG A 43 -9.51 2.37 -12.41
N ALA A 44 -10.80 2.24 -12.71
CA ALA A 44 -11.61 3.34 -13.23
C ALA A 44 -11.71 4.49 -12.21
N LYS A 45 -11.95 4.17 -10.93
CA LYS A 45 -11.94 5.14 -9.82
C LYS A 45 -10.59 5.85 -9.71
N ALA A 46 -9.48 5.10 -9.75
CA ALA A 46 -8.14 5.68 -9.69
C ALA A 46 -7.88 6.66 -10.84
N ILE A 47 -8.27 6.29 -12.07
CA ILE A 47 -8.18 7.18 -13.24
C ILE A 47 -8.94 8.48 -13.01
N MET A 48 -10.16 8.40 -12.48
CA MET A 48 -10.98 9.58 -12.19
C MET A 48 -10.35 10.47 -11.11
N ILE A 49 -9.79 9.87 -10.05
CA ILE A 49 -9.08 10.61 -9.00
C ILE A 49 -7.86 11.34 -9.56
N LEU A 50 -7.03 10.61 -10.33
CA LEU A 50 -5.84 11.17 -10.97
C LEU A 50 -6.19 12.30 -11.93
N LYS A 51 -7.31 12.20 -12.65
CA LYS A 51 -7.79 13.24 -13.59
C LYS A 51 -8.00 14.57 -12.87
N PHE A 52 -8.44 14.53 -11.61
CA PHE A 52 -8.61 15.72 -10.77
C PHE A 52 -7.38 16.04 -9.90
N GLY A 53 -6.23 15.44 -10.20
CA GLY A 53 -4.94 15.73 -9.56
C GLY A 53 -4.71 15.03 -8.21
N GLY A 54 -5.59 14.12 -7.81
CA GLY A 54 -5.44 13.35 -6.56
C GLY A 54 -4.45 12.19 -6.69
N GLY A 55 -3.72 11.89 -5.62
CA GLY A 55 -2.90 10.68 -5.50
C GLY A 55 -3.70 9.47 -4.99
N VAL A 56 -3.24 8.25 -5.28
CA VAL A 56 -3.95 7.03 -4.90
C VAL A 56 -3.03 6.00 -4.24
N GLY A 57 -3.34 5.63 -3.00
CA GLY A 57 -2.76 4.46 -2.34
C GLY A 57 -3.60 3.22 -2.57
N PHE A 58 -2.95 2.06 -2.68
CA PHE A 58 -3.59 0.77 -2.87
C PHE A 58 -3.12 -0.25 -1.82
N ASP A 59 -4.04 -1.05 -1.30
CA ASP A 59 -3.73 -2.34 -0.67
C ASP A 59 -4.04 -3.47 -1.65
N LEU A 60 -3.03 -4.23 -2.03
CA LEU A 60 -3.16 -5.34 -2.99
C LEU A 60 -3.15 -6.70 -2.30
N SER A 61 -3.18 -6.75 -0.97
CA SER A 61 -3.09 -7.99 -0.19
C SER A 61 -4.30 -8.90 -0.35
N ALA A 62 -5.40 -8.37 -0.89
CA ALA A 62 -6.59 -9.16 -1.24
C ALA A 62 -6.49 -9.84 -2.60
N ILE A 63 -5.54 -9.49 -3.46
CA ILE A 63 -5.41 -10.07 -4.80
C ILE A 63 -4.66 -11.40 -4.73
N ARG A 64 -5.21 -12.45 -5.35
CA ARG A 64 -4.59 -13.77 -5.29
C ARG A 64 -3.18 -13.82 -5.86
N PRO A 65 -2.29 -14.66 -5.28
CA PRO A 65 -0.91 -14.74 -5.72
C PRO A 65 -0.77 -15.22 -7.15
N GLU A 66 0.34 -14.85 -7.78
CA GLU A 66 0.74 -15.37 -9.09
C GLU A 66 0.82 -16.90 -9.07
N GLY A 67 0.37 -17.55 -10.15
CA GLY A 67 0.43 -19.01 -10.27
C GLY A 67 -0.66 -19.76 -9.50
N PHE A 68 -1.50 -19.07 -8.71
CA PHE A 68 -2.62 -19.71 -8.02
C PHE A 68 -3.83 -19.88 -8.95
N PRO A 69 -4.65 -20.92 -8.75
CA PRO A 69 -5.73 -21.27 -9.68
C PRO A 69 -6.86 -20.24 -9.69
N ILE A 70 -7.50 -20.10 -10.86
CA ILE A 70 -8.74 -19.35 -11.07
C ILE A 70 -9.85 -20.32 -11.37
N ALA A 71 -10.79 -20.47 -10.42
CA ALA A 71 -11.88 -21.43 -10.50
C ALA A 71 -12.72 -21.29 -11.78
N SER A 72 -12.98 -20.06 -12.23
CA SER A 72 -13.85 -19.77 -13.38
C SER A 72 -13.21 -20.01 -14.75
N THR A 73 -11.88 -19.95 -14.87
CA THR A 73 -11.18 -20.04 -16.16
C THR A 73 -10.24 -21.24 -16.27
N HIS A 74 -10.08 -22.02 -15.19
CA HIS A 74 -9.12 -23.12 -15.06
C HIS A 74 -7.66 -22.73 -15.40
N LYS A 75 -7.34 -21.43 -15.35
CA LYS A 75 -6.00 -20.87 -15.56
C LYS A 75 -5.41 -20.37 -14.24
N PHE A 76 -4.21 -19.81 -14.33
CA PHE A 76 -3.47 -19.29 -13.19
C PHE A 76 -3.54 -17.76 -13.14
N SER A 77 -3.52 -17.21 -11.92
CA SER A 77 -3.45 -15.78 -11.66
C SER A 77 -2.12 -15.18 -12.11
N CYS A 78 -2.16 -13.91 -12.53
CA CYS A 78 -0.99 -13.09 -12.80
C CYS A 78 -0.45 -12.34 -11.57
N GLY A 79 -1.14 -12.42 -10.44
CA GLY A 79 -0.70 -11.84 -9.17
C GLY A 79 -0.88 -10.32 -9.03
N PRO A 80 -0.68 -9.78 -7.80
CA PRO A 80 -0.82 -8.37 -7.50
C PRO A 80 0.18 -7.47 -8.23
N ILE A 81 1.40 -7.96 -8.50
CA ILE A 81 2.42 -7.18 -9.22
C ILE A 81 1.92 -6.83 -10.63
N ARG A 82 1.22 -7.75 -11.31
CA ARG A 82 0.70 -7.46 -12.65
C ARG A 82 -0.47 -6.48 -12.64
N VAL A 83 -1.28 -6.49 -11.57
CA VAL A 83 -2.30 -5.44 -11.35
C VAL A 83 -1.64 -4.07 -11.19
N MET A 84 -0.52 -3.98 -10.47
CA MET A 84 0.24 -2.72 -10.37
C MET A 84 0.73 -2.24 -11.73
N VAL A 85 1.21 -3.14 -12.60
CA VAL A 85 1.64 -2.77 -13.95
C VAL A 85 0.49 -2.14 -14.75
N ASP A 86 -0.72 -2.72 -14.68
CA ASP A 86 -1.89 -2.13 -15.33
C ASP A 86 -2.25 -0.75 -14.74
N TYR A 87 -2.27 -0.61 -13.41
CA TYR A 87 -2.57 0.67 -12.75
C TYR A 87 -1.50 1.73 -13.05
N ASN A 88 -0.23 1.33 -13.20
CA ASN A 88 0.85 2.22 -13.59
C ASN A 88 0.63 2.76 -15.02
N CYS A 89 0.22 1.88 -15.94
CA CYS A 89 -0.16 2.28 -17.30
C CYS A 89 -1.36 3.23 -17.30
N ALA A 90 -2.37 2.96 -16.47
CA ALA A 90 -3.50 3.87 -16.29
C ALA A 90 -3.05 5.27 -15.81
N GLY A 91 -2.07 5.32 -14.89
CA GLY A 91 -1.44 6.56 -14.46
C GLY A 91 -0.82 7.35 -15.61
N ASN A 92 -0.07 6.68 -16.50
CA ASN A 92 0.58 7.33 -17.65
C ASN A 92 -0.40 7.99 -18.62
N LEU A 93 -1.63 7.48 -18.73
CA LEU A 93 -2.67 8.06 -19.60
C LEU A 93 -3.11 9.45 -19.12
N ILE A 94 -3.12 9.67 -17.81
CA ILE A 94 -3.70 10.87 -17.20
C ILE A 94 -2.68 12.00 -17.01
N THR A 95 -1.40 11.68 -16.94
CA THR A 95 -0.32 12.63 -16.65
C THR A 95 -0.02 13.66 -17.76
N GLN A 96 -0.97 13.94 -18.66
CA GLN A 96 -0.97 15.00 -19.67
C GLN A 96 0.43 15.35 -20.22
N ALA A 97 1.03 14.44 -20.99
CA ALA A 97 2.31 14.70 -21.66
C ALA A 97 3.50 15.10 -20.75
N GLY A 98 3.52 14.67 -19.49
CA GLY A 98 4.76 14.63 -18.69
C GLY A 98 5.03 15.82 -17.78
N ILE A 99 4.05 16.69 -17.50
CA ILE A 99 4.23 17.82 -16.57
C ILE A 99 4.34 17.33 -15.11
N ARG A 100 3.53 16.34 -14.72
CA ARG A 100 3.59 15.71 -13.38
C ARG A 100 3.24 14.23 -13.49
N LYS A 101 4.06 13.35 -12.88
CA LYS A 101 3.78 11.92 -12.79
C LYS A 101 2.59 11.63 -11.86
N ALA A 102 1.89 10.53 -12.12
CA ALA A 102 0.83 10.05 -11.24
C ALA A 102 1.46 9.62 -9.93
N ALA A 103 0.86 10.02 -8.81
CA ALA A 103 1.34 9.66 -7.48
C ALA A 103 0.56 8.44 -6.98
N LEU A 104 1.14 7.25 -7.16
CA LEU A 104 0.55 6.00 -6.73
C LEU A 104 1.40 5.37 -5.62
N LEU A 105 0.74 4.70 -4.68
CA LEU A 105 1.38 3.81 -3.71
C LEU A 105 0.73 2.45 -3.77
N ALA A 106 1.51 1.38 -3.77
CA ALA A 106 0.99 0.04 -3.53
C ALA A 106 1.56 -0.51 -2.23
N SER A 107 0.71 -1.20 -1.48
CA SER A 107 1.10 -1.93 -0.29
C SER A 107 0.74 -3.41 -0.42
N LEU A 108 1.59 -4.25 0.16
CA LEU A 108 1.37 -5.69 0.26
C LEU A 108 1.79 -6.17 1.64
N ARG A 109 0.95 -6.99 2.28
CA ARG A 109 1.27 -7.56 3.58
C ARG A 109 2.48 -8.48 3.53
N ILE A 110 3.30 -8.42 4.57
CA ILE A 110 4.51 -9.25 4.73
C ILE A 110 4.21 -10.76 4.70
N ASP A 111 2.97 -11.15 5.01
CA ASP A 111 2.51 -12.53 5.06
C ASP A 111 1.77 -12.98 3.79
N HIS A 112 1.84 -12.19 2.71
CA HIS A 112 1.32 -12.55 1.39
C HIS A 112 2.33 -13.43 0.60
N PRO A 113 1.89 -14.46 -0.16
CA PRO A 113 2.81 -15.34 -0.89
C PRO A 113 3.74 -14.66 -1.91
N ASP A 114 3.27 -13.61 -2.59
CA ASP A 114 4.10 -12.84 -3.53
C ASP A 114 5.02 -11.79 -2.90
N ILE A 115 5.17 -11.78 -1.57
CA ILE A 115 5.91 -10.73 -0.88
C ILE A 115 7.37 -10.58 -1.35
N VAL A 116 8.06 -11.69 -1.66
CA VAL A 116 9.44 -11.65 -2.13
C VAL A 116 9.53 -11.03 -3.53
N LYS A 117 8.58 -11.34 -4.41
CA LYS A 117 8.47 -10.72 -5.75
C LYS A 117 8.18 -9.23 -5.61
N PHE A 118 7.25 -8.87 -4.72
CA PHE A 118 6.87 -7.49 -4.44
C PHE A 118 8.05 -6.64 -3.91
N ILE A 119 8.82 -7.14 -2.93
CA ILE A 119 10.02 -6.46 -2.40
C ILE A 119 11.06 -6.20 -3.50
N LYS A 120 11.12 -7.06 -4.52
CA LYS A 120 12.05 -6.94 -5.65
C LYS A 120 11.47 -6.13 -6.83
N ALA A 121 10.16 -5.85 -6.85
CA ALA A 121 9.46 -5.33 -8.02
C ALA A 121 10.04 -4.01 -8.54
N LYS A 122 10.51 -3.13 -7.66
CA LYS A 122 11.11 -1.84 -8.03
C LYS A 122 12.63 -1.86 -8.21
N ARG A 123 13.29 -3.01 -8.21
CA ARG A 123 14.73 -3.09 -8.55
C ARG A 123 14.98 -2.71 -10.01
N ASN A 124 14.00 -2.92 -10.90
CA ASN A 124 14.02 -2.37 -12.24
C ASN A 124 13.29 -1.01 -12.27
N LEU A 125 14.05 0.09 -12.20
CA LEU A 125 13.51 1.46 -12.17
C LEU A 125 12.79 1.90 -13.46
N LYS A 126 12.84 1.10 -14.53
CA LYS A 126 12.11 1.37 -15.77
C LYS A 126 10.63 0.99 -15.68
N GLU A 127 10.29 0.10 -14.76
CA GLU A 127 8.92 -0.34 -14.52
C GLU A 127 8.35 0.38 -13.29
N LEU A 128 7.02 0.49 -13.22
CA LEU A 128 6.31 1.03 -12.04
C LEU A 128 6.74 2.47 -11.65
N GLN A 129 7.05 3.31 -12.63
CA GLN A 129 7.58 4.67 -12.41
C GLN A 129 6.63 5.62 -11.69
N ASN A 130 5.32 5.34 -11.67
CA ASN A 130 4.31 6.12 -10.95
C ASN A 130 4.06 5.59 -9.53
N PHE A 131 4.63 4.44 -9.18
CA PHE A 131 4.47 3.83 -7.87
C PHE A 131 5.67 4.10 -6.97
N ASN A 132 5.43 4.45 -5.72
CA ASN A 132 6.23 3.91 -4.63
C ASN A 132 5.56 2.63 -4.10
N ILE A 133 6.31 1.81 -3.37
CA ILE A 133 5.78 0.56 -2.79
C ILE A 133 6.09 0.49 -1.32
N SER A 134 5.24 -0.16 -0.53
CA SER A 134 5.47 -0.36 0.90
C SER A 134 5.06 -1.75 1.34
N VAL A 135 5.82 -2.31 2.28
CA VAL A 135 5.47 -3.59 2.91
C VAL A 135 4.65 -3.30 4.17
N SER A 136 3.49 -3.93 4.27
CA SER A 136 2.66 -3.88 5.47
C SER A 136 3.11 -4.98 6.44
N PHE A 137 3.90 -4.60 7.43
CA PHE A 137 4.42 -5.49 8.46
C PHE A 137 3.39 -5.80 9.53
N THR A 138 3.38 -7.05 9.97
CA THR A 138 2.57 -7.51 11.10
C THR A 138 3.39 -7.55 12.38
N ASP A 139 2.73 -7.38 13.52
CA ASP A 139 3.34 -7.54 14.85
C ASP A 139 3.92 -8.95 15.01
N SER A 140 3.27 -9.96 14.42
CA SER A 140 3.74 -11.36 14.42
C SER A 140 5.08 -11.51 13.71
N PHE A 141 5.25 -10.87 12.55
CA PHE A 141 6.53 -10.86 11.83
C PHE A 141 7.61 -10.13 12.65
N MET A 142 7.31 -8.94 13.18
CA MET A 142 8.28 -8.15 13.94
C MET A 142 8.75 -8.86 15.21
N LYS A 143 7.85 -9.52 15.95
CA LYS A 143 8.20 -10.34 17.12
C LYS A 143 9.11 -11.51 16.74
N LYS A 144 8.83 -12.19 15.62
CA LYS A 144 9.68 -13.28 15.11
C LYS A 144 11.04 -12.77 14.68
N LEU A 145 11.11 -11.58 14.06
CA LEU A 145 12.37 -10.97 13.66
C LEU A 145 13.27 -10.69 14.87
N GLN A 146 12.71 -10.14 15.95
CA GLN A 146 13.45 -9.82 17.17
C GLN A 146 13.90 -11.08 17.94
N GLY A 147 13.04 -12.10 18.06
CA GLY A 147 13.32 -13.27 18.92
C GLY A 147 13.74 -14.55 18.22
N SER A 148 13.54 -14.67 16.90
CA SER A 148 13.69 -15.94 16.17
C SER A 148 13.91 -15.75 14.66
N SER A 149 14.81 -14.84 14.26
CA SER A 149 15.03 -14.47 12.86
C SER A 149 15.33 -15.64 11.92
N LYS A 150 15.96 -16.72 12.43
CA LYS A 150 16.27 -17.94 11.65
C LYS A 150 15.07 -18.86 11.40
N LYS A 151 13.90 -18.61 11.99
CA LYS A 151 12.70 -19.41 11.71
C LYS A 151 12.18 -19.16 10.29
N PRO A 152 11.58 -20.16 9.63
CA PRO A 152 10.94 -19.98 8.33
C PRO A 152 9.95 -18.82 8.33
N HIS A 153 10.00 -18.00 7.28
CA HIS A 153 8.94 -17.05 6.99
C HIS A 153 7.74 -17.79 6.41
N VAL A 154 6.62 -17.78 7.13
CA VAL A 154 5.39 -18.46 6.75
C VAL A 154 4.39 -17.42 6.29
N VAL A 155 3.85 -17.64 5.10
CA VAL A 155 2.84 -16.80 4.44
C VAL A 155 1.54 -17.59 4.31
N TYR A 156 0.43 -16.90 4.04
CA TYR A 156 -0.90 -17.49 4.07
C TYR A 156 -1.70 -17.11 2.83
N TRP A 157 -2.49 -18.07 2.33
CA TRP A 157 -3.48 -17.80 1.31
C TRP A 157 -4.62 -18.82 1.40
N SER A 158 -5.88 -18.35 1.31
CA SER A 158 -7.08 -19.20 1.36
C SER A 158 -7.11 -20.25 2.49
N GLY A 159 -6.57 -19.91 3.67
CA GLY A 159 -6.50 -20.81 4.83
C GLY A 159 -5.29 -21.75 4.87
N ASP A 160 -4.55 -21.86 3.76
CA ASP A 160 -3.33 -22.66 3.68
C ASP A 160 -2.08 -21.88 4.11
N GLN A 161 -1.08 -22.63 4.55
CA GLN A 161 0.24 -22.11 4.94
C GLN A 161 1.29 -22.49 3.91
N TYR A 162 2.13 -21.52 3.55
CA TYR A 162 3.22 -21.72 2.60
C TYR A 162 4.55 -21.31 3.22
N ASN A 163 5.60 -22.04 2.85
CA ASN A 163 6.97 -21.56 2.99
C ASN A 163 7.38 -20.87 1.69
N ILE A 164 8.34 -19.96 1.76
CA ILE A 164 8.89 -19.31 0.57
C ILE A 164 10.24 -19.93 0.21
N LEU A 165 10.41 -20.37 -1.03
CA LEU A 165 11.68 -20.86 -1.55
C LEU A 165 12.65 -19.70 -1.83
N PRO A 166 13.98 -19.95 -1.94
CA PRO A 166 14.96 -18.88 -2.18
C PRO A 166 14.73 -18.07 -3.47
N ASN A 167 14.09 -18.66 -4.48
CA ASN A 167 13.69 -17.98 -5.71
C ASN A 167 12.46 -17.07 -5.52
N GLY A 168 11.78 -17.14 -4.37
CA GLY A 168 10.58 -16.36 -4.06
C GLY A 168 9.26 -17.08 -4.32
N GLU A 169 9.31 -18.33 -4.80
CA GLU A 169 8.08 -19.10 -5.05
C GLU A 169 7.49 -19.67 -3.76
N PRO A 170 6.17 -19.55 -3.54
CA PRO A 170 5.50 -20.17 -2.41
C PRO A 170 5.32 -21.68 -2.65
N ILE A 171 5.52 -22.47 -1.59
CA ILE A 171 5.29 -23.92 -1.59
C ILE A 171 4.50 -24.31 -0.35
N LEU A 172 3.51 -25.19 -0.52
CA LEU A 172 2.68 -25.67 0.58
C LEU A 172 3.57 -26.24 1.69
N ARG A 173 3.32 -25.80 2.93
CA ARG A 173 4.15 -26.15 4.08
C ARG A 173 4.09 -27.65 4.41
N ARG A 174 2.98 -28.32 4.07
CA ARG A 174 2.84 -29.78 4.18
C ARG A 174 3.71 -30.54 3.18
N ASP A 175 4.02 -29.94 2.03
CA ASP A 175 4.80 -30.57 0.96
C ASP A 175 6.30 -30.29 1.11
N ARG A 176 6.66 -29.18 1.76
CA ARG A 176 8.05 -28.80 2.04
C ARG A 176 8.22 -28.34 3.48
N GLY A 177 8.98 -29.12 4.25
CA GLY A 177 9.40 -28.77 5.61
C GLY A 177 10.33 -27.54 5.68
N PRO A 178 10.80 -27.17 6.87
CA PRO A 178 11.48 -25.89 7.13
C PRO A 178 12.92 -25.78 6.59
N LYS A 179 13.45 -26.83 5.93
CA LYS A 179 14.84 -26.83 5.42
C LYS A 179 14.91 -26.25 4.00
N GLY A 180 15.82 -25.30 3.80
CA GLY A 180 16.09 -24.68 2.50
C GLY A 180 15.00 -23.72 2.02
N VAL A 181 14.26 -23.12 2.94
CA VAL A 181 13.26 -22.06 2.69
C VAL A 181 13.75 -20.76 3.32
N LEU A 182 13.21 -19.61 2.89
CA LEU A 182 13.58 -18.32 3.44
C LEU A 182 13.13 -18.18 4.88
N SER A 183 14.04 -17.68 5.72
CA SER A 183 13.74 -17.29 7.09
C SER A 183 13.19 -15.87 7.18
N VAL A 184 12.63 -15.52 8.34
CA VAL A 184 12.20 -14.15 8.65
C VAL A 184 13.35 -13.15 8.49
N GLY A 185 14.56 -13.54 8.92
CA GLY A 185 15.78 -12.74 8.77
C GLY A 185 16.20 -12.57 7.31
N ASP A 186 16.05 -13.60 6.47
CA ASP A 186 16.36 -13.50 5.04
C ASP A 186 15.42 -12.53 4.33
N VAL A 187 14.11 -12.59 4.64
CA VAL A 187 13.12 -11.68 4.06
C VAL A 187 13.34 -10.24 4.56
N TRP A 188 13.66 -10.04 5.83
CA TRP A 188 14.01 -8.73 6.36
C TRP A 188 15.28 -8.15 5.73
N LYS A 189 16.32 -8.97 5.57
CA LYS A 189 17.54 -8.57 4.87
C LYS A 189 17.24 -8.16 3.43
N LEU A 190 16.44 -8.96 2.71
CA LEU A 190 16.00 -8.63 1.35
C LEU A 190 15.24 -7.30 1.28
N TYR A 191 14.37 -7.05 2.26
CA TYR A 191 13.65 -5.78 2.41
C TYR A 191 14.63 -4.60 2.58
N CYS A 192 15.56 -4.69 3.54
CA CYS A 192 16.54 -3.64 3.80
C CYS A 192 17.44 -3.37 2.59
N GLU A 193 17.88 -4.42 1.90
CA GLU A 193 18.69 -4.30 0.68
C GLU A 193 17.92 -3.60 -0.43
N SER A 194 16.66 -3.99 -0.69
CA SER A 194 15.83 -3.31 -1.68
C SER A 194 15.62 -1.83 -1.31
N ASN A 195 15.22 -1.56 -0.06
CA ASN A 195 15.00 -0.19 0.42
C ASN A 195 16.26 0.68 0.28
N SER A 196 17.44 0.13 0.59
CA SER A 196 18.71 0.86 0.47
C SER A 196 19.09 1.20 -0.96
N LEU A 197 18.57 0.48 -1.96
CA LEU A 197 18.89 0.74 -3.37
C LEU A 197 18.20 1.98 -3.94
N ASN A 198 16.96 2.27 -3.52
CA ASN A 198 16.15 3.33 -4.14
C ASN A 198 15.08 3.95 -3.22
N GLY A 199 15.07 3.65 -1.92
CA GLY A 199 14.06 4.09 -0.97
C GLY A 199 12.78 3.23 -0.93
N ASP A 200 12.66 2.21 -1.81
CA ASP A 200 11.51 1.31 -1.88
C ASP A 200 11.92 -0.15 -1.58
N PRO A 201 11.09 -0.93 -0.87
CA PRO A 201 9.78 -0.54 -0.32
C PRO A 201 9.88 0.22 1.01
N GLY A 202 8.93 1.12 1.25
CA GLY A 202 8.66 1.69 2.58
C GLY A 202 8.10 0.65 3.56
N ALA A 203 7.87 1.05 4.81
CA ALA A 203 7.32 0.20 5.87
C ALA A 203 6.00 0.78 6.41
N LEU A 204 4.97 -0.06 6.47
CA LEU A 204 3.69 0.26 7.12
C LEU A 204 3.45 -0.73 8.26
N PHE A 205 3.15 -0.23 9.45
CA PHE A 205 2.87 -1.04 10.64
C PHE A 205 1.36 -1.04 10.94
N LEU A 206 0.57 -1.65 10.05
CA LEU A 206 -0.89 -1.56 10.07
C LEU A 206 -1.54 -2.18 11.31
N ASP A 207 -0.89 -3.18 11.94
CA ASP A 207 -1.37 -3.74 13.21
C ASP A 207 -1.32 -2.69 14.33
N THR A 208 -0.21 -1.93 14.41
CA THR A 208 -0.08 -0.83 15.37
C THR A 208 -1.05 0.31 15.07
N VAL A 209 -1.22 0.67 13.80
CA VAL A 209 -2.20 1.67 13.37
C VAL A 209 -3.61 1.27 13.80
N ASN A 210 -4.07 0.07 13.46
CA ASN A 210 -5.41 -0.38 13.79
C ASN A 210 -5.62 -0.63 15.29
N LYS A 211 -4.58 -1.03 16.03
CA LYS A 211 -4.64 -1.14 17.50
C LYS A 211 -4.95 0.20 18.17
N ASN A 212 -4.45 1.31 17.61
CA ASN A 212 -4.66 2.66 18.12
C ASN A 212 -5.77 3.42 17.39
N ASN A 213 -6.50 2.76 16.49
CA ASN A 213 -7.60 3.36 15.77
C ASN A 213 -8.82 3.48 16.71
N PRO A 214 -9.26 4.69 17.08
CA PRO A 214 -10.36 4.87 18.03
C PRO A 214 -11.71 4.40 17.48
N LEU A 215 -11.83 4.23 16.16
CA LEU A 215 -13.05 3.77 15.50
C LEU A 215 -13.07 2.24 15.31
N ILE A 216 -11.97 1.52 15.59
CA ILE A 216 -11.95 0.07 15.33
C ILE A 216 -12.89 -0.70 16.24
N SER A 217 -13.11 -0.23 17.47
CA SER A 217 -14.00 -0.89 18.43
C SER A 217 -15.46 -0.48 18.27
N SER A 218 -15.79 0.48 17.40
CA SER A 218 -17.18 0.92 17.22
C SER A 218 -18.04 -0.13 16.53
N LEU A 219 -17.42 -1.11 15.86
CA LEU A 219 -18.07 -2.22 15.17
C LEU A 219 -17.25 -3.52 15.35
N ASN A 220 -17.80 -4.49 16.08
CA ASN A 220 -17.23 -5.84 16.21
C ASN A 220 -17.65 -6.72 15.01
N ASP A 221 -17.18 -6.37 13.82
CA ASP A 221 -17.45 -7.11 12.59
C ASP A 221 -16.15 -7.38 11.83
N THR A 222 -16.05 -8.57 11.25
CA THR A 222 -15.06 -8.94 10.23
C THR A 222 -15.02 -8.00 9.02
N ASN A 223 -16.11 -7.29 8.73
CA ASN A 223 -16.23 -6.27 7.69
C ASN A 223 -16.23 -4.84 8.25
N ASN A 224 -15.50 -4.60 9.34
CA ASN A 224 -15.45 -3.27 9.95
C ASN A 224 -14.99 -2.21 8.91
N PRO A 225 -15.86 -1.26 8.51
CA PRO A 225 -15.55 -0.25 7.51
C PRO A 225 -14.47 0.73 7.95
N PHE A 226 -14.17 0.79 9.26
CA PHE A 226 -13.13 1.63 9.83
C PHE A 226 -11.76 0.94 9.90
N TYR A 227 -11.64 -0.31 9.44
CA TYR A 227 -10.34 -0.97 9.36
C TYR A 227 -9.46 -0.28 8.31
N LEU A 228 -8.29 0.17 8.73
CA LEU A 228 -7.34 0.89 7.89
C LEU A 228 -6.46 -0.14 7.17
N HIS A 229 -6.64 -0.26 5.86
CA HIS A 229 -6.05 -1.33 5.04
C HIS A 229 -4.69 -0.97 4.44
N GLY A 230 -4.38 0.31 4.37
CA GLY A 230 -3.15 0.81 3.77
C GLY A 230 -2.99 2.29 4.05
N CYS A 231 -2.23 2.97 3.21
CA CYS A 231 -1.86 4.36 3.39
C CYS A 231 -2.03 5.15 2.09
N ASN A 232 -2.15 6.47 2.20
CA ASN A 232 -2.07 7.37 1.05
C ASN A 232 -0.63 7.37 0.46
N PRO A 233 -0.41 7.99 -0.73
CA PRO A 233 0.89 7.94 -1.41
C PRO A 233 2.10 8.45 -0.62
N CYS A 234 1.89 9.32 0.36
CA CYS A 234 2.94 9.94 1.15
C CYS A 234 3.22 9.20 2.46
N GLY A 235 2.41 8.20 2.83
CA GLY A 235 2.67 7.33 3.98
C GLY A 235 2.22 7.88 5.35
N GLU A 236 1.63 9.08 5.40
CA GLU A 236 1.25 9.78 6.63
C GLU A 236 -0.19 9.53 7.09
N LEU A 237 -1.08 9.12 6.18
CA LEU A 237 -2.49 8.87 6.49
C LEU A 237 -2.89 7.45 6.12
N SER A 238 -3.05 6.62 7.16
CA SER A 238 -3.67 5.31 7.02
C SER A 238 -5.17 5.44 6.83
N LEU A 239 -5.70 4.77 5.81
CA LEU A 239 -7.07 4.98 5.33
C LEU A 239 -7.78 3.65 5.06
N GLU A 240 -9.09 3.66 5.27
CA GLU A 240 -10.03 2.64 4.82
C GLU A 240 -10.19 2.65 3.29
N HIS A 241 -10.99 1.72 2.75
CA HIS A 241 -11.34 1.77 1.33
C HIS A 241 -12.20 3.00 1.03
N LEU A 242 -11.85 3.77 -0.01
CA LEU A 242 -12.46 5.06 -0.38
C LEU A 242 -12.21 6.20 0.62
N GLY A 243 -11.35 5.98 1.62
CA GLY A 243 -10.92 7.05 2.53
C GLY A 243 -10.20 8.17 1.78
N ILE A 244 -10.39 9.40 2.26
CA ILE A 244 -9.87 10.62 1.63
C ILE A 244 -8.94 11.39 2.56
N CYS A 245 -7.98 12.08 1.95
CA CYS A 245 -7.00 12.89 2.64
C CYS A 245 -7.30 14.38 2.39
N LEU A 246 -7.91 15.01 3.40
CA LEU A 246 -8.14 16.46 3.49
C LEU A 246 -7.20 17.02 4.55
N LEU A 247 -6.24 17.83 4.12
CA LEU A 247 -5.12 18.25 4.96
C LEU A 247 -5.11 19.76 5.17
N ALA A 248 -4.53 20.15 6.30
CA ALA A 248 -4.00 21.47 6.54
C ALA A 248 -2.78 21.37 7.47
N SER A 249 -1.88 22.34 7.40
CA SER A 249 -0.76 22.48 8.31
C SER A 249 -0.93 23.71 9.20
N VAL A 250 -0.37 23.65 10.40
CA VAL A 250 -0.35 24.74 11.37
C VAL A 250 1.10 25.20 11.53
N ASP A 251 1.34 26.51 11.47
CA ASP A 251 2.66 27.08 11.72
C ASP A 251 2.87 27.22 13.24
N LEU A 252 3.53 26.22 13.83
CA LEU A 252 3.81 26.16 15.26
C LEU A 252 4.62 27.37 15.77
N ALA A 253 5.45 27.99 14.94
CA ALA A 253 6.26 29.15 15.36
C ALA A 253 5.39 30.37 15.69
N LYS A 254 4.19 30.47 15.11
CA LYS A 254 3.23 31.56 15.36
C LYS A 254 2.50 31.44 16.70
N PHE A 255 2.69 30.33 17.41
CA PHE A 255 2.05 30.08 18.70
C PHE A 255 3.04 30.21 19.87
N VAL A 256 4.32 30.39 19.59
CA VAL A 256 5.33 30.66 20.62
C VAL A 256 5.12 32.08 21.19
N GLN A 257 4.91 32.17 22.50
CA GLN A 257 4.84 33.41 23.27
C GLN A 257 5.95 33.41 24.33
N ASP A 258 6.77 34.46 24.36
CA ASP A 258 7.86 34.65 25.33
C ASP A 258 8.83 33.45 25.44
N GLY A 259 9.06 32.74 24.33
CA GLY A 259 9.94 31.57 24.27
C GLY A 259 9.30 30.26 24.74
N SER A 260 8.00 30.26 25.04
CA SER A 260 7.19 29.10 25.39
C SER A 260 6.06 28.87 24.39
N PHE A 261 5.63 27.62 24.21
CA PHE A 261 4.47 27.28 23.38
C PHE A 261 3.17 27.38 24.20
#